data_AF-A0A7S0INH2-F1
#
_entry.id   AF-A0A7S0INH2-F1
#
_cell.length_a   1.000
_cell.length_b   1.000
_cell.length_c   1.000
_cell.angle_alpha   90.00
_cell.angle_beta   90.00
_cell.angle_gamma   90.00
#
_symmetry.space_group_name_H-M   'P 1'
#
loop_
_entity.id
_entity.type
_entity.pdbx_description
1 polymer ?
#
loop_
_entity_poly.entity_id
_entity_poly.type
_entity_poly.pdbx_seq_one_letter_code
_entity_poly.pdbx_strand_id
1 'polypeptide(L)'
;FRIRGKPICMRTRLRRRGKGRVFAGVRKSTRGATRGAKSVVVVGAGFAGIAAATELRRLGYVVRVLEARDRIGGRVQSVQRGGVTVELGAAVLMGVQGGNPLAGLCRKHRVRMHKLERDCPLHDVGGELLPPEVDAAVEALFNQSLAAATEMALKGADDAEYLPDARVQIEHGGAWHPGR
;
A
#
# COMPACT_ATOMS: atom_id res chain seq x y z
N PHE A 1 1.94 19.53 -21.83
CA PHE A 1 1.80 20.44 -20.67
C PHE A 1 2.96 20.24 -19.69
N ARG A 2 3.84 21.25 -19.62
CA ARG A 2 5.12 21.21 -18.87
C ARG A 2 4.84 21.50 -17.40
N ILE A 3 4.79 20.48 -16.55
CA ILE A 3 4.75 20.66 -15.09
C ILE A 3 6.09 21.28 -14.68
N ARG A 4 6.12 22.61 -14.54
CA ARG A 4 7.23 23.40 -13.96
C ARG A 4 7.30 23.22 -12.43
N GLY A 5 7.33 21.97 -11.98
CA GLY A 5 7.77 21.60 -10.65
C GLY A 5 8.93 20.65 -10.86
N LYS A 6 10.13 21.02 -10.42
CA LYS A 6 11.25 20.07 -10.32
C LYS A 6 10.69 18.81 -9.66
N PRO A 7 11.00 17.59 -10.12
CA PRO A 7 10.70 16.41 -9.33
C PRO A 7 11.24 16.71 -7.92
N ILE A 8 10.46 16.40 -6.89
CA ILE A 8 10.99 16.37 -5.53
C ILE A 8 11.93 15.15 -5.48
N CYS A 9 13.03 15.27 -6.22
CA CYS A 9 14.26 14.56 -5.97
C CYS A 9 14.81 15.27 -4.74
N MET A 10 14.52 14.71 -3.57
CA MET A 10 15.43 14.91 -2.45
C MET A 10 16.81 14.50 -2.99
N ARG A 11 17.68 15.48 -3.23
CA ARG A 11 19.09 15.25 -3.56
C ARG A 11 19.73 14.63 -2.33
N THR A 12 19.51 13.34 -2.13
CA THR A 12 20.32 12.53 -1.23
C THR A 12 21.55 12.16 -2.04
N ARG A 13 22.67 12.79 -1.71
CA ARG A 13 23.98 12.50 -2.31
C ARG A 13 24.26 11.01 -2.07
N LEU A 14 24.13 10.20 -3.12
CA LEU A 14 24.34 8.75 -3.06
C LEU A 14 25.85 8.49 -2.88
N ARG A 15 26.31 8.24 -1.66
CA ARG A 15 27.68 7.75 -1.44
C ARG A 15 27.68 6.24 -1.55
N ARG A 16 28.39 5.72 -2.55
CA ARG A 16 28.72 4.29 -2.67
C ARG A 16 29.57 3.88 -1.47
N ARG A 17 29.06 2.93 -0.68
CA ARG A 17 29.89 2.05 0.17
C ARG A 17 29.21 0.68 0.18
N GLY A 18 29.89 -0.32 -0.38
CA GLY A 18 29.64 -1.78 -0.26
C GLY A 18 28.19 -2.29 -0.38
N LYS A 19 27.92 -3.10 -1.41
CA LYS A 19 26.78 -4.03 -1.60
C LYS A 19 25.58 -3.87 -0.63
N GLY A 20 24.87 -2.74 -0.71
CA GLY A 20 23.64 -2.47 0.04
C GLY A 20 23.24 -1.00 -0.08
N ARG A 21 22.01 -0.71 -0.51
CA ARG A 21 21.52 0.66 -0.68
C ARG A 21 20.73 1.07 0.57
N VAL A 22 21.38 1.83 1.46
CA VAL A 22 20.72 2.41 2.65
C VAL A 22 20.20 3.81 2.32
N PHE A 23 18.90 4.04 2.43
CA PHE A 23 18.30 5.38 2.36
C PHE A 23 18.63 6.17 3.63
N ALA A 24 19.79 6.83 3.64
CA ALA A 24 20.23 7.65 4.76
C ALA A 24 19.96 9.14 4.48
N GLY A 25 18.75 9.60 4.81
CA GLY A 25 18.47 11.02 5.04
C GLY A 25 19.00 11.45 6.42
N VAL A 26 20.30 11.30 6.66
CA VAL A 26 20.91 11.72 7.94
C VAL A 26 21.34 13.18 7.83
N ARG A 27 20.47 14.10 8.25
CA ARG A 27 20.99 15.32 8.87
C ARG A 27 21.71 14.84 10.13
N LYS A 28 23.00 15.15 10.27
CA LYS A 28 23.69 14.97 11.55
C LYS A 28 22.87 15.75 12.57
N SER A 29 22.14 15.04 13.43
CA SER A 29 21.55 15.64 14.63
C SER A 29 22.72 15.99 15.54
N THR A 30 23.29 17.17 15.33
CA THR A 30 24.16 17.80 16.31
C THR A 30 23.24 18.41 17.37
N ARG A 31 23.01 17.63 18.43
CA ARG A 31 22.53 17.97 19.79
C ARG A 31 21.30 17.13 20.20
N GLY A 32 21.53 16.30 21.22
CA GLY A 32 20.48 15.76 22.09
C GLY A 32 19.80 14.48 21.60
N ALA A 33 20.53 13.37 21.55
CA ALA A 33 19.86 12.12 21.90
C ALA A 33 19.50 12.25 23.38
N THR A 34 18.22 12.50 23.69
CA THR A 34 17.74 12.46 25.06
C THR A 34 18.10 11.07 25.61
N ARG A 35 18.91 11.02 26.67
CA ARG A 35 19.17 9.78 27.41
C ARG A 35 17.80 9.25 27.87
N GLY A 36 17.20 8.33 27.11
CA GLY A 36 15.85 7.80 27.38
C GLY A 36 14.99 7.50 26.14
N ALA A 37 15.30 8.01 24.94
CA ALA A 37 14.50 7.70 23.75
C ALA A 37 14.73 6.26 23.26
N LYS A 38 13.68 5.43 23.30
CA LYS A 38 13.71 4.05 22.80
C LYS A 38 13.94 4.03 21.28
N SER A 39 14.78 3.11 20.82
CA SER A 39 15.09 2.93 19.39
C SER A 39 14.26 1.81 18.77
N VAL A 40 13.76 2.02 17.56
CA VAL A 40 12.95 1.03 16.82
C VAL A 40 13.50 0.85 15.41
N VAL A 41 13.56 -0.40 14.95
CA VAL A 41 13.85 -0.73 13.54
C VAL A 41 12.57 -1.21 12.86
N VAL A 42 12.24 -0.62 11.73
CA VAL A 42 11.13 -1.04 10.86
C VAL A 42 11.72 -1.71 9.63
N VAL A 43 11.29 -2.94 9.34
CA VAL A 43 11.71 -3.68 8.15
C VAL A 43 10.66 -3.51 7.05
N GLY A 44 11.07 -2.95 5.92
CA GLY A 44 10.25 -2.59 4.77
C GLY A 44 9.87 -1.12 4.73
N ALA A 45 10.20 -0.43 3.63
CA ALA A 45 9.76 0.93 3.32
C ALA A 45 8.54 0.93 2.37
N GLY A 46 7.62 -0.02 2.56
CA GLY A 46 6.29 -0.01 1.95
C GLY A 46 5.34 0.96 2.66
N PHE A 47 4.09 1.03 2.20
CA PHE A 47 3.09 1.95 2.76
C PHE A 47 2.90 1.76 4.28
N ALA A 48 2.75 0.51 4.74
CA ALA A 48 2.62 0.19 6.17
C ALA A 48 3.87 0.56 6.98
N GLY A 49 5.07 0.23 6.48
CA GLY A 49 6.32 0.53 7.18
C GLY A 49 6.60 2.03 7.30
N ILE A 50 6.31 2.80 6.24
CA ILE A 50 6.42 4.27 6.29
C ILE A 50 5.39 4.87 7.25
N ALA A 51 4.15 4.36 7.26
CA ALA A 51 3.12 4.80 8.20
C ALA A 51 3.55 4.54 9.65
N ALA A 52 3.98 3.31 9.96
CA ALA A 52 4.47 2.93 11.29
C ALA A 52 5.68 3.78 11.71
N ALA A 53 6.67 3.94 10.83
CA ALA A 53 7.85 4.74 11.12
C ALA A 53 7.52 6.22 11.36
N THR A 54 6.54 6.76 10.62
CA THR A 54 6.08 8.14 10.80
C THR A 54 5.43 8.34 12.16
N GLU A 55 4.58 7.41 12.57
CA GLU A 55 3.87 7.49 13.86
C GLU A 55 4.80 7.26 15.05
N LEU A 56 5.67 6.25 14.98
CA LEU A 56 6.70 6.02 16.01
C LEU A 56 7.61 7.23 16.17
N ARG A 57 8.00 7.88 15.07
CA ARG A 57 8.79 9.11 15.15
C ARG A 57 8.00 10.26 15.81
N ARG A 58 6.70 10.38 15.54
CA ARG A 58 5.81 11.37 16.17
C ARG A 58 5.71 11.16 17.69
N LEU A 59 5.76 9.91 18.14
CA LEU A 59 5.79 9.51 19.54
C LEU A 59 7.16 9.66 20.23
N GLY A 60 8.17 10.19 19.53
CA GLY A 60 9.49 10.49 20.09
C GLY A 60 10.51 9.33 20.04
N TYR A 61 10.20 8.23 19.35
CA TYR A 61 11.14 7.14 19.16
C TYR A 61 12.22 7.47 18.14
N VAL A 62 13.41 6.87 18.31
CA VAL A 62 14.48 6.90 17.31
C VAL A 62 14.25 5.77 16.32
N VAL A 63 13.75 6.08 15.12
CA VAL A 63 13.34 5.05 14.14
C VAL A 63 14.34 4.90 12.99
N ARG A 64 14.69 3.66 12.65
CA ARG A 64 15.44 3.31 11.42
C ARG A 64 14.59 2.41 10.53
N VAL A 65 14.49 2.72 9.24
CA VAL A 65 13.78 1.88 8.27
C VAL A 65 14.78 1.15 7.39
N LEU A 66 14.64 -0.16 7.24
CA LEU A 66 15.45 -1.00 6.36
C LEU A 66 14.60 -1.43 5.16
N GLU A 67 15.08 -1.17 3.94
CA GLU A 67 14.40 -1.59 2.71
C GLU A 67 15.38 -2.40 1.86
N ALA A 68 14.91 -3.54 1.37
CA ALA A 68 15.74 -4.42 0.55
C ALA A 68 15.91 -3.88 -0.88
N ARG A 69 14.89 -3.19 -1.40
CA ARG A 69 14.91 -2.56 -2.71
C ARG A 69 15.66 -1.24 -2.71
N ASP A 70 15.93 -0.76 -3.92
CA ASP A 70 16.54 0.54 -4.16
C ASP A 70 15.55 1.68 -4.31
N ARG A 71 14.30 1.41 -3.93
CA ARG A 71 13.19 2.34 -3.93
C ARG A 71 12.30 2.05 -2.73
N ILE A 72 11.62 3.09 -2.28
CA ILE A 72 10.54 2.97 -1.31
C ILE A 72 9.21 2.61 -2.02
N GLY A 73 8.14 2.46 -1.25
CA GLY A 73 6.77 2.23 -1.74
C GLY A 73 6.35 0.76 -1.72
N GLY A 74 7.30 -0.18 -1.71
CA GLY A 74 6.99 -1.61 -1.71
C GLY A 74 6.19 -2.02 -2.96
N ARG A 75 4.95 -2.48 -2.75
CA ARG A 75 4.02 -2.86 -3.83
C ARG A 75 3.38 -1.66 -4.55
N VAL A 76 3.62 -0.43 -4.10
CA VAL A 76 3.25 0.79 -4.83
C VAL A 76 4.47 1.23 -5.65
N GLN A 77 4.33 1.31 -6.98
CA GLN A 77 5.44 1.60 -7.87
C GLN A 77 5.00 2.35 -9.13
N SER A 78 5.33 3.63 -9.18
CA SER A 78 5.21 4.45 -10.38
C SER A 78 6.47 4.35 -11.24
N VAL A 79 6.32 4.21 -12.55
CA VAL A 79 7.42 4.24 -13.52
C VAL A 79 7.16 5.25 -14.62
N GLN A 80 8.22 5.93 -15.08
CA GLN A 80 8.16 6.79 -16.27
C GLN A 80 8.50 5.98 -17.53
N ARG A 81 7.58 5.96 -18.49
CA ARG A 81 7.73 5.30 -19.80
C ARG A 81 7.05 6.16 -20.87
N GLY A 82 7.71 6.39 -22.01
CA GLY A 82 7.10 7.14 -23.12
C GLY A 82 6.56 8.54 -22.78
N GLY A 83 7.13 9.21 -21.77
CA GLY A 83 6.64 10.52 -21.31
C GLY A 83 5.42 10.47 -20.39
N VAL A 84 4.90 9.28 -20.08
CA VAL A 84 3.77 9.06 -19.14
C VAL A 84 4.22 8.35 -17.87
N THR A 85 3.41 8.51 -16.82
CA THR A 85 3.54 7.77 -15.56
C THR A 85 2.61 6.57 -15.59
N VAL A 86 3.15 5.38 -15.32
CA VAL A 86 2.40 4.13 -15.22
C VAL A 86 2.60 3.54 -13.83
N GLU A 87 1.51 3.11 -13.19
CA GLU A 87 1.57 2.37 -11.94
C GLU A 87 1.70 0.87 -12.22
N LEU A 88 2.75 0.24 -11.69
CA LEU A 88 2.96 -1.22 -11.76
C LEU A 88 2.42 -1.96 -10.52
N GLY A 89 1.70 -1.23 -9.66
CA GLY A 89 1.25 -1.68 -8.36
C GLY A 89 -0.13 -1.14 -8.04
N ALA A 90 -0.33 -0.69 -6.80
CA ALA A 90 -1.60 -0.07 -6.42
C ALA A 90 -1.85 1.21 -7.24
N ALA A 91 -2.93 1.21 -8.01
CA ALA A 91 -3.31 2.33 -8.89
C ALA A 91 -4.71 2.90 -8.60
N VAL A 92 -5.52 2.18 -7.81
CA VAL A 92 -6.92 2.53 -7.53
C VAL A 92 -7.11 2.79 -6.05
N LEU A 93 -7.82 3.88 -5.74
CA LEU A 93 -8.28 4.17 -4.39
C LEU A 93 -9.76 3.80 -4.27
N MET A 94 -10.06 2.80 -3.44
CA MET A 94 -11.42 2.31 -3.22
C MET A 94 -12.20 3.30 -2.34
N GLY A 95 -12.95 4.20 -3.00
CA GLY A 95 -13.79 5.20 -2.35
C GLY A 95 -12.99 6.37 -1.76
N VAL A 96 -13.53 7.58 -1.94
CA VAL A 96 -12.98 8.82 -1.34
C VAL A 96 -13.93 9.45 -0.32
N GLN A 97 -15.17 8.96 -0.30
CA GLN A 97 -16.20 9.22 0.70
C GLN A 97 -16.20 8.09 1.73
N GLY A 98 -16.61 8.35 2.98
CA GLY A 98 -16.75 7.29 3.98
C GLY A 98 -15.51 6.97 4.82
N GLY A 99 -14.56 7.90 4.95
CA GLY A 99 -13.49 7.79 5.96
C GLY A 99 -12.22 7.06 5.51
N ASN A 100 -12.05 6.78 4.22
CA ASN A 100 -10.79 6.22 3.70
C ASN A 100 -9.59 7.14 4.07
N PRO A 101 -8.64 6.70 4.91
CA PRO A 101 -7.56 7.56 5.41
C PRO A 101 -6.62 8.03 4.30
N LEU A 102 -6.52 7.27 3.20
CA LEU A 102 -5.69 7.63 2.06
C LEU A 102 -6.27 8.80 1.27
N ALA A 103 -7.60 8.98 1.26
CA ALA A 103 -8.23 10.12 0.57
C ALA A 103 -7.77 11.46 1.17
N GLY A 104 -7.64 11.54 2.50
CA GLY A 104 -7.07 12.70 3.20
C GLY A 104 -5.61 12.96 2.83
N LEU A 105 -4.80 11.90 2.74
CA LEU A 105 -3.40 11.98 2.32
C LEU A 105 -3.27 12.45 0.86
N CYS A 106 -4.08 11.92 -0.05
CA CYS A 106 -4.10 12.33 -1.46
C CYS A 106 -4.42 13.83 -1.58
N ARG A 107 -5.42 14.34 -0.86
CA ARG A 107 -5.73 15.77 -0.81
C ARG A 107 -4.57 16.60 -0.25
N LYS A 108 -4.02 16.20 0.89
CA LYS A 108 -2.88 16.88 1.54
C LYS A 108 -1.66 16.99 0.62
N HIS A 109 -1.39 15.93 -0.15
CA HIS A 109 -0.26 15.87 -1.06
C HIS A 109 -0.60 16.29 -2.49
N ARG A 110 -1.81 16.81 -2.74
CA ARG A 110 -2.29 17.27 -4.05
C ARG A 110 -2.09 16.21 -5.15
N VAL A 111 -2.33 14.95 -4.80
CA VAL A 111 -2.36 13.83 -5.75
C VAL A 111 -3.58 14.03 -6.64
N ARG A 112 -3.37 14.10 -7.95
CA ARG A 112 -4.49 14.13 -8.90
C ARG A 112 -5.17 12.78 -8.90
N MET A 113 -6.48 12.78 -8.71
CA MET A 113 -7.33 11.60 -8.74
C MET A 113 -8.34 11.80 -9.86
N HIS A 114 -8.60 10.73 -10.60
CA HIS A 114 -9.63 10.68 -11.62
C HIS A 114 -10.66 9.65 -11.18
N LYS A 115 -11.94 9.97 -11.34
CA LYS A 115 -12.99 8.99 -11.13
C LYS A 115 -12.85 7.94 -12.23
N LEU A 116 -12.89 6.67 -11.84
CA LEU A 116 -13.01 5.58 -12.80
C LEU A 116 -14.46 5.57 -13.28
N GLU A 117 -14.64 5.77 -14.58
CA GLU A 117 -15.92 5.51 -15.21
C GLU A 117 -16.18 4.00 -15.19
N ARG A 118 -17.46 3.64 -15.08
CA ARG A 118 -17.88 2.24 -14.99
C ARG A 118 -18.13 1.60 -16.35
N ASP A 119 -18.13 2.40 -17.40
CA ASP A 119 -18.32 1.94 -18.77
C ASP A 119 -17.10 1.09 -19.18
N CYS A 120 -17.36 -0.18 -19.50
CA CYS A 120 -16.35 -1.20 -19.79
C CYS A 120 -16.84 -2.07 -20.95
N PRO A 121 -16.82 -1.54 -22.20
CA PRO A 121 -17.34 -2.26 -23.36
C PRO A 121 -16.58 -3.56 -23.60
N LEU A 122 -17.33 -4.66 -23.67
CA LEU A 122 -16.77 -5.97 -23.95
C LEU A 122 -16.65 -6.20 -25.46
N HIS A 123 -15.53 -6.77 -25.88
CA HIS A 123 -15.31 -7.21 -27.25
C HIS A 123 -15.14 -8.72 -27.27
N ASP A 124 -15.64 -9.36 -28.31
CA ASP A 124 -15.50 -10.81 -28.48
C ASP A 124 -14.06 -11.19 -28.94
N VAL A 125 -13.84 -12.47 -29.18
CA VAL A 125 -12.52 -12.98 -29.64
C VAL A 125 -12.16 -12.52 -31.06
N GLY A 126 -13.13 -12.08 -31.85
CA GLY A 126 -12.93 -11.45 -33.15
C GLY A 126 -12.59 -9.96 -33.05
N GLY A 127 -12.75 -9.36 -31.87
CA GLY A 127 -12.56 -7.93 -31.64
C GLY A 127 -13.81 -7.10 -31.94
N GLU A 128 -14.96 -7.73 -32.17
CA GLU A 128 -16.23 -7.04 -32.39
C GLU A 128 -16.89 -6.68 -31.05
N LEU A 129 -17.59 -5.56 -31.00
CA LEU A 129 -18.28 -5.11 -29.79
C LEU A 129 -19.43 -6.06 -29.46
N LEU A 130 -19.51 -6.49 -28.21
CA LEU A 130 -20.58 -7.37 -27.74
C LEU A 130 -21.92 -6.62 -27.69
N PRO A 131 -23.03 -7.21 -28.17
CA PRO A 131 -24.35 -6.58 -28.06
C PRO A 131 -24.73 -6.29 -26.60
N PRO A 132 -25.27 -5.09 -26.28
CA PRO A 132 -25.58 -4.69 -24.89
C PRO A 132 -26.53 -5.64 -24.16
N GLU A 133 -27.52 -6.19 -24.86
CA GLU A 133 -28.44 -7.20 -24.34
C GLU A 133 -27.74 -8.48 -23.87
N VAL A 134 -26.66 -8.89 -24.56
CA VAL A 134 -25.88 -10.06 -24.17
C VAL A 134 -25.01 -9.74 -22.96
N ASP A 135 -24.34 -8.58 -22.95
CA ASP A 135 -23.53 -8.12 -21.81
C ASP A 135 -24.37 -8.06 -20.53
N ALA A 136 -25.55 -7.42 -20.60
CA ALA A 136 -26.46 -7.31 -19.46
C ALA A 136 -26.98 -8.67 -18.97
N ALA A 137 -27.30 -9.60 -19.89
CA ALA A 137 -27.76 -10.94 -19.53
C ALA A 137 -26.66 -11.74 -18.80
N VAL A 138 -25.41 -11.65 -19.26
CA VAL A 138 -24.26 -12.32 -18.64
C VAL A 138 -23.93 -11.69 -17.29
N GLU A 139 -23.94 -10.36 -17.17
CA GLU A 139 -23.74 -9.68 -15.88
C GLU A 139 -24.81 -10.11 -14.85
N ALA A 140 -26.08 -10.20 -15.26
CA ALA A 140 -27.15 -10.66 -14.39
C ALA A 140 -26.94 -12.10 -13.92
N LEU A 141 -26.58 -13.01 -14.83
CA LEU A 141 -26.29 -14.41 -14.51
C LEU A 141 -25.08 -14.54 -13.58
N PHE A 142 -24.02 -13.76 -13.81
CA PHE A 142 -22.83 -13.72 -12.95
C PHE A 142 -23.20 -13.30 -11.52
N ASN A 143 -23.98 -12.22 -11.38
CA ASN A 143 -24.41 -11.72 -10.07
C ASN A 143 -25.33 -12.72 -9.34
N GLN A 144 -26.23 -13.41 -10.06
CA GLN A 144 -27.06 -14.48 -9.48
C GLN A 144 -26.21 -15.66 -8.99
N SER A 145 -25.21 -16.05 -9.79
CA SER A 145 -24.29 -17.14 -9.43
C SER A 145 -23.49 -16.79 -8.17
N LEU A 146 -23.02 -15.55 -8.05
CA LEU A 146 -22.31 -15.07 -6.86
C LEU A 146 -23.21 -15.04 -5.62
N ALA A 147 -24.47 -14.64 -5.78
CA ALA A 147 -25.46 -14.64 -4.70
C ALA A 147 -25.74 -16.06 -4.20
N ALA A 148 -25.98 -17.01 -5.10
CA ALA A 148 -26.19 -18.41 -4.76
C ALA A 148 -24.96 -19.02 -4.06
N ALA A 149 -23.75 -18.76 -4.58
CA ALA A 149 -22.51 -19.23 -3.96
C ALA A 149 -22.31 -18.67 -2.54
N THR A 150 -22.68 -17.40 -2.33
CA THR A 150 -22.62 -16.76 -1.00
C THR A 150 -23.60 -17.42 -0.03
N GLU A 151 -24.82 -17.69 -0.46
CA GLU A 151 -25.82 -18.38 0.35
C GLU A 151 -25.36 -19.78 0.75
N MET A 152 -24.76 -20.54 -0.18
CA MET A 152 -24.19 -21.85 0.10
C MET A 152 -23.03 -21.78 1.10
N ALA A 153 -22.13 -20.80 0.95
CA ALA A 153 -20.99 -20.62 1.85
C ALA A 153 -21.42 -20.27 3.27
N LEU A 154 -22.48 -19.47 3.43
CA LEU A 154 -23.03 -19.13 4.75
C LEU A 154 -23.70 -20.34 5.40
N LYS A 155 -24.50 -21.11 4.65
CA LYS A 155 -25.13 -22.34 5.17
C LYS A 155 -24.09 -23.39 5.59
N GLY A 156 -23.00 -23.53 4.84
CA GLY A 156 -21.90 -24.44 5.22
C GLY A 156 -21.00 -23.91 6.35
N ALA A 157 -21.08 -22.61 6.67
CA ALA A 157 -20.35 -22.01 7.80
C ALA A 157 -21.06 -22.25 9.14
N ASP A 158 -22.38 -22.45 9.14
CA ASP A 158 -23.14 -22.85 10.33
C ASP A 158 -22.80 -24.28 10.79
N ASP A 159 -22.33 -25.14 9.86
CA ASP A 159 -21.85 -26.50 10.12
C ASP A 159 -20.35 -26.57 10.51
N ALA A 160 -19.61 -25.48 10.30
CA ALA A 160 -18.22 -25.38 10.71
C ALA A 160 -18.17 -24.91 12.16
N GLU A 161 -17.65 -25.77 13.05
CA GLU A 161 -17.39 -25.42 14.46
C GLU A 161 -16.51 -24.17 14.51
N TYR A 162 -17.14 -23.02 14.71
CA TYR A 162 -16.50 -21.74 14.89
C TYR A 162 -15.62 -21.83 16.14
N LEU A 163 -14.30 -21.96 15.97
CA LEU A 163 -13.33 -21.86 17.07
C LEU A 163 -13.33 -20.39 17.56
N PRO A 164 -14.05 -20.05 18.65
CA PRO A 164 -14.25 -18.65 19.05
C PRO A 164 -13.02 -18.05 19.71
N ASP A 165 -12.02 -18.88 20.01
CA ASP A 165 -10.87 -18.56 20.86
C ASP A 165 -9.54 -18.54 20.11
N ALA A 166 -9.55 -18.34 18.78
CA ALA A 166 -8.39 -17.74 18.11
C ALA A 166 -8.28 -16.25 18.51
N ARG A 167 -8.17 -15.98 19.81
CA ARG A 167 -7.55 -14.76 20.32
C ARG A 167 -6.21 -14.70 19.63
N VAL A 168 -6.05 -13.74 18.73
CA VAL A 168 -4.72 -13.27 18.36
C VAL A 168 -4.09 -12.77 19.66
N GLN A 169 -3.46 -13.67 20.41
CA GLN A 169 -2.58 -13.32 21.49
C GLN A 169 -1.40 -12.65 20.80
N ILE A 170 -1.42 -11.32 20.78
CA ILE A 170 -0.20 -10.56 20.56
C ILE A 170 0.65 -10.84 21.79
N GLU A 171 1.43 -11.91 21.73
CA GLU A 171 2.49 -12.12 22.69
C GLU A 171 3.42 -10.92 22.57
N HIS A 172 3.48 -10.12 23.63
CA HIS A 172 4.62 -9.25 23.85
C HIS A 172 5.81 -10.17 24.02
N GLY A 173 6.45 -10.51 22.90
CA GLY A 173 7.60 -11.42 22.87
C GLY A 173 8.52 -11.04 24.01
N GLY A 174 8.66 -11.98 24.96
CA GLY A 174 9.67 -11.92 26.00
C GLY A 174 11.02 -11.61 25.36
N ALA A 175 11.89 -10.96 26.14
CA ALA A 175 13.19 -10.47 25.70
C ALA A 175 13.84 -11.42 24.68
N TRP A 176 14.05 -10.93 23.46
CA TRP A 176 14.85 -11.62 22.47
C TRP A 176 16.25 -11.77 23.04
N HIS A 177 16.58 -12.97 23.49
CA HIS A 177 17.92 -13.34 23.90
C HIS A 177 18.64 -13.90 22.66
N PRO A 178 19.64 -13.21 22.10
CA PRO A 178 20.56 -13.89 21.22
C PRO A 178 21.32 -14.91 22.06
N GLY A 179 21.29 -16.17 21.63
CA GLY A 179 21.97 -17.28 22.30
C GLY A 179 23.46 -17.01 22.56
N ARG A 180 23.97 -17.78 23.52
CA ARG A 180 25.37 -17.94 23.91
C ARG A 180 26.30 -18.21 22.72
#